data_AF-A0A1A8JYA9-F1
#
_entry.id   AF-A0A1A8JYA9-F1
#
_cell.length_a   1.000
_cell.length_b   1.000
_cell.length_c   1.000
_cell.angle_alpha   90.00
_cell.angle_beta   90.00
_cell.angle_gamma   90.00
#
_symmetry.space_group_name_H-M   'P 1'
#
loop_
_entity.id
_entity.type
_entity.pdbx_description
1 polymer ?
#
loop_
_entity_poly.entity_id
_entity_poly.type
_entity_poly.pdbx_seq_one_letter_code
_entity_poly.pdbx_strand_id
1 'polypeptide(L)'
;ERMVKMPPADGSICGAEVLEVEKCMMPECHTIPCLLTPWSEWSDCSVTCGKGLRARQRILKSPVELGECTEELEQVEKCMLPECPIDCSLSEWTEWSECNKSCGKGHTIRTRIVKLEPQFGGDPCSQTIQRKKCKVRRCTRGQGNSEEKRRRKEQREKQRGKQGRAEGATEHPGCRMRPWSSWTECTKLCGGGIQERLMSIKQKFKTVQLSSCKDRKEIRACNVHPC
;
A
#
# COMPACT_ATOMS: atom_id res chain seq x y z
N GLU A 1 -21.91 38.66 -77.02
CA GLU A 1 -21.35 39.21 -78.28
C GLU A 1 -22.13 40.45 -78.67
N ARG A 2 -21.45 41.57 -78.93
CA ARG A 2 -22.05 42.75 -79.56
C ARG A 2 -21.62 42.77 -81.02
N MET A 3 -22.53 43.10 -81.92
CA MET A 3 -22.25 43.17 -83.36
C MET A 3 -22.65 44.54 -83.89
N VAL A 4 -21.79 45.10 -84.74
CA VAL A 4 -22.01 46.40 -85.40
C VAL A 4 -23.14 46.25 -86.39
N LYS A 5 -24.25 46.96 -86.18
CA LYS A 5 -25.44 46.83 -87.04
C LYS A 5 -25.31 47.54 -88.39
N MET A 6 -24.53 48.62 -88.50
CA MET A 6 -24.23 49.32 -89.77
C MET A 6 -22.90 50.09 -89.67
N PRO A 7 -22.05 50.11 -90.72
CA PRO A 7 -20.85 50.94 -90.76
C PRO A 7 -21.18 52.43 -91.03
N PRO A 8 -20.33 53.38 -90.58
CA PRO A 8 -20.53 54.81 -90.85
C PRO A 8 -20.45 55.15 -92.35
N ALA A 9 -21.26 56.10 -92.82
CA ALA A 9 -21.36 56.46 -94.23
C ALA A 9 -20.06 57.05 -94.83
N ASP A 10 -19.15 57.55 -93.99
CA ASP A 10 -17.90 58.21 -94.40
C ASP A 10 -16.70 57.24 -94.55
N GLY A 11 -16.95 55.92 -94.62
CA GLY A 11 -15.91 54.90 -94.83
C GLY A 11 -14.90 54.76 -93.69
N SER A 12 -15.12 55.45 -92.57
CA SER A 12 -14.24 55.43 -91.41
C SER A 12 -14.43 54.14 -90.62
N ILE A 13 -13.31 53.51 -90.23
CA ILE A 13 -13.30 52.26 -89.47
C ILE A 13 -13.82 52.55 -88.05
N CYS A 14 -14.87 51.85 -87.62
CA CYS A 14 -15.39 51.98 -86.26
C CYS A 14 -14.37 51.41 -85.26
N GLY A 15 -13.69 52.26 -84.51
CA GLY A 15 -12.74 51.89 -83.46
C GLY A 15 -13.39 51.55 -82.12
N ALA A 16 -14.57 50.91 -82.13
CA ALA A 16 -15.18 50.43 -80.90
C ALA A 16 -14.59 49.06 -80.55
N GLU A 17 -14.01 48.93 -79.36
CA GLU A 17 -13.52 47.66 -78.84
C GLU A 17 -14.71 46.71 -78.64
N VAL A 18 -14.86 45.71 -79.51
CA VAL A 18 -16.00 44.77 -79.51
C VAL A 18 -15.73 43.50 -78.70
N LEU A 19 -14.53 43.38 -78.12
CA LEU A 19 -14.10 42.23 -77.32
C LEU A 19 -13.77 42.68 -75.90
N GLU A 20 -14.77 42.69 -75.04
CA GLU A 20 -14.57 42.71 -73.60
C GLU A 20 -14.58 41.26 -73.12
N VAL A 21 -13.38 40.67 -72.99
CA VAL A 21 -13.22 39.35 -72.38
C VAL A 21 -12.93 39.58 -70.91
N GLU A 22 -13.98 39.60 -70.09
CA GLU A 22 -13.82 39.45 -68.65
C GLU A 22 -13.22 38.07 -68.39
N LYS A 23 -11.94 38.02 -68.01
CA LYS A 23 -11.37 36.81 -67.44
C LYS A 23 -12.18 36.48 -66.20
N CYS A 24 -12.83 35.31 -66.20
CA CYS A 24 -13.45 34.78 -65.00
C CYS A 24 -12.39 34.77 -63.89
N MET A 25 -12.51 35.68 -62.90
CA MET A 25 -11.77 35.60 -61.65
C MET A 25 -12.35 34.42 -60.88
N MET A 26 -11.93 33.22 -61.26
CA MET A 26 -12.05 32.08 -60.36
C MET A 26 -11.02 32.35 -59.28
N PRO A 27 -11.43 32.68 -58.03
CA PRO A 27 -10.46 32.89 -56.97
C PRO A 27 -9.59 31.64 -56.92
N GLU A 28 -8.28 31.82 -56.91
CA GLU A 28 -7.32 30.74 -56.79
C GLU A 28 -7.80 29.81 -55.68
N CYS A 29 -8.05 28.53 -55.99
CA CYS A 29 -8.48 27.53 -55.02
C CYS A 29 -7.31 27.23 -54.08
N HIS A 30 -6.95 28.18 -53.23
CA HIS A 30 -6.00 27.99 -52.16
C HIS A 30 -6.70 27.25 -51.02
N THR A 31 -6.23 26.02 -50.82
CA THR A 31 -6.55 25.11 -49.73
C THR A 31 -7.94 24.47 -49.80
N ILE A 32 -7.98 23.23 -50.28
CA ILE A 32 -9.09 22.32 -49.96
C ILE A 32 -9.01 22.10 -48.45
N PRO A 33 -10.06 22.40 -47.66
CA PRO A 33 -10.04 22.15 -46.23
C PRO A 33 -9.87 20.65 -45.97
N CYS A 34 -9.03 20.26 -45.01
CA CYS A 34 -8.85 18.86 -44.64
C CYS A 34 -10.17 18.28 -44.11
N LEU A 35 -10.84 17.41 -44.88
CA LEU A 35 -12.06 16.74 -44.44
C LEU A 35 -11.69 15.58 -43.50
N LEU A 36 -11.94 15.75 -42.20
CA LEU A 36 -11.71 14.75 -41.17
C LEU A 36 -13.03 14.04 -40.79
N THR A 37 -12.93 12.80 -40.29
CA THR A 37 -14.05 12.16 -39.62
C THR A 37 -14.33 12.83 -38.27
N PRO A 38 -15.55 12.67 -37.73
CA PRO A 38 -15.75 12.84 -36.30
C PRO A 38 -14.75 11.99 -35.52
N TRP A 39 -14.44 12.44 -34.31
CA TRP A 39 -13.68 11.63 -33.37
C TRP A 39 -14.42 10.33 -33.06
N SER A 40 -13.66 9.24 -32.90
CA SER A 40 -14.16 8.02 -32.29
C SER A 40 -14.62 8.28 -30.85
N GLU A 41 -15.35 7.31 -30.30
CA GLU A 41 -15.50 7.23 -28.85
C GLU A 41 -14.13 7.11 -28.18
N TRP A 42 -14.07 7.58 -26.93
CA TRP A 42 -12.89 7.40 -26.10
C TRP A 42 -12.65 5.92 -25.81
N SER A 43 -11.39 5.51 -25.84
CA SER A 43 -10.98 4.21 -25.32
C SER A 43 -11.25 4.11 -23.82
N ASP A 44 -11.23 2.88 -23.32
CA ASP A 44 -11.10 2.64 -21.88
C ASP A 44 -9.83 3.31 -21.33
N CYS A 45 -9.86 3.60 -20.04
CA CYS A 45 -8.70 4.13 -19.33
C CYS A 45 -7.58 3.09 -19.34
N SER A 46 -6.33 3.54 -19.54
CA SER A 46 -5.15 2.68 -19.60
C SER A 46 -4.86 1.90 -18.31
N VAL A 47 -5.49 2.30 -17.21
CA VAL A 47 -5.37 1.69 -15.88
C VAL A 47 -6.76 1.37 -15.37
N THR A 48 -6.85 0.42 -14.43
CA THR A 48 -8.10 0.05 -13.75
C THR A 48 -8.33 0.84 -12.46
N CYS A 49 -7.32 1.55 -11.98
CA CYS A 49 -7.35 2.39 -10.78
C CYS A 49 -6.31 3.52 -10.89
N GLY A 50 -6.53 4.60 -10.15
CA GLY A 50 -5.64 5.75 -10.11
C GLY A 50 -5.67 6.59 -11.39
N LYS A 51 -4.52 7.14 -11.77
CA LYS A 51 -4.38 8.06 -12.90
C LYS A 51 -3.91 7.30 -14.14
N GLY A 52 -4.66 7.43 -15.22
CA GLY A 52 -4.30 6.85 -16.51
C GLY A 52 -4.55 7.80 -17.67
N LEU A 53 -4.52 7.24 -18.87
CA LEU A 53 -4.77 7.94 -20.12
C LEU A 53 -5.86 7.21 -20.90
N ARG A 54 -6.67 7.95 -21.64
CA ARG A 54 -7.58 7.43 -22.65
C ARG A 54 -7.31 8.14 -23.97
N ALA A 55 -7.49 7.43 -25.08
CA ALA A 55 -7.23 7.94 -26.41
C ALA A 55 -8.48 7.85 -27.28
N ARG A 56 -8.60 8.77 -28.24
CA ARG A 56 -9.58 8.68 -29.33
C ARG A 56 -8.91 9.08 -30.64
N GLN A 57 -9.42 8.56 -31.74
CA GLN A 57 -8.81 8.73 -33.06
C GLN A 57 -9.83 9.23 -34.07
N ARG A 58 -9.33 9.94 -35.09
CA ARG A 58 -10.09 10.33 -36.28
C ARG A 58 -9.21 10.12 -37.50
N ILE A 59 -9.82 9.96 -38.67
CA ILE A 59 -9.10 9.74 -39.92
C ILE A 59 -9.45 10.81 -40.95
N LEU A 60 -8.60 10.94 -41.96
CA LEU A 60 -8.85 11.79 -43.11
C LEU A 60 -9.86 11.09 -44.03
N LYS A 61 -10.97 11.77 -44.37
CA LYS A 61 -12.02 11.22 -45.25
C LYS A 61 -11.61 11.19 -46.73
N SER A 62 -10.70 12.06 -47.14
CA SER A 62 -10.20 12.13 -48.52
C SER A 62 -8.69 12.13 -48.54
N PRO A 63 -8.00 11.27 -49.30
CA PRO A 63 -6.56 11.41 -49.51
C PRO A 63 -6.32 12.75 -50.23
N VAL A 64 -5.74 13.71 -49.51
CA VAL A 64 -5.41 15.03 -50.08
C VAL A 64 -4.17 14.81 -50.95
N GLU A 65 -4.34 14.81 -52.28
CA GLU A 65 -3.22 14.65 -53.22
C GLU A 65 -2.26 15.85 -53.26
N LEU A 66 -2.51 16.96 -52.56
CA LEU A 66 -1.71 18.19 -52.70
C LEU A 66 -1.49 19.01 -51.41
N GLY A 67 -1.58 18.42 -50.23
CA GLY A 67 -1.42 19.18 -48.98
C GLY A 67 -1.10 18.31 -47.77
N GLU A 68 -0.03 18.67 -47.07
CA GLU A 68 0.26 18.14 -45.73
C GLU A 68 -0.83 18.61 -44.76
N CYS A 69 -1.82 17.76 -44.47
CA CYS A 69 -2.75 18.01 -43.38
C CYS A 69 -1.98 17.84 -42.05
N THR A 70 -1.68 18.95 -41.39
CA THR A 70 -0.98 18.99 -40.08
C THR A 70 -1.92 18.82 -38.88
N GLU A 71 -3.14 18.37 -39.12
CA GLU A 71 -4.18 18.19 -38.10
C GLU A 71 -3.93 16.94 -37.24
N GLU A 72 -4.21 17.06 -35.94
CA GLU A 72 -4.03 15.96 -34.98
C GLU A 72 -5.06 14.84 -35.23
N LEU A 73 -4.58 13.63 -35.52
CA LEU A 73 -5.41 12.44 -35.79
C LEU A 73 -5.68 11.60 -34.53
N GLU A 74 -4.92 11.83 -33.47
CA GLU A 74 -5.04 11.11 -32.20
C GLU A 74 -5.04 12.11 -31.05
N GLN A 75 -6.03 11.99 -30.16
CA GLN A 75 -6.11 12.81 -28.97
C GLN A 75 -6.00 11.93 -27.74
N VAL A 76 -5.17 12.35 -26.79
CA VAL A 76 -4.97 11.67 -25.50
C VAL A 76 -5.42 12.59 -24.36
N GLU A 77 -6.21 12.04 -23.44
CA GLU A 77 -6.69 12.74 -22.25
C GLU A 77 -6.40 11.94 -20.99
N LYS A 78 -6.21 12.63 -19.86
CA LYS A 78 -6.06 12.01 -18.55
C LYS A 78 -7.40 11.51 -18.03
N CYS A 79 -7.45 10.26 -17.60
CA CYS A 79 -8.57 9.69 -16.85
C CYS A 79 -8.18 9.53 -15.36
N MET A 80 -9.14 9.81 -14.47
CA MET A 80 -8.98 9.67 -13.02
C MET A 80 -9.99 8.63 -12.51
N LEU A 81 -9.47 7.48 -12.09
CA LEU A 81 -10.22 6.40 -11.45
C LEU A 81 -9.95 6.40 -9.93
N PRO A 82 -10.72 5.64 -9.14
CA PRO A 82 -10.46 5.49 -7.71
C PRO A 82 -9.02 5.06 -7.43
N GLU A 83 -8.44 5.54 -6.33
CA GLU A 83 -7.07 5.21 -5.92
C GLU A 83 -6.83 3.69 -5.91
N CYS A 84 -5.64 3.28 -6.33
CA CYS A 84 -5.30 1.86 -6.36
C CYS A 84 -5.20 1.28 -4.95
N PRO A 85 -5.63 0.02 -4.75
CA PRO A 85 -5.42 -0.67 -3.49
C PRO A 85 -3.92 -0.78 -3.22
N ILE A 86 -3.52 -0.42 -2.00
CA ILE A 86 -2.14 -0.51 -1.54
C ILE A 86 -2.08 -1.60 -0.48
N ASP A 87 -1.37 -2.68 -0.80
CA ASP A 87 -1.23 -3.81 0.10
C ASP A 87 -0.29 -3.51 1.25
N CYS A 88 -0.51 -4.20 2.37
CA CYS A 88 0.41 -4.12 3.48
C CYS A 88 1.80 -4.66 3.11
N SER A 89 2.84 -3.88 3.42
CA SER A 89 4.22 -4.34 3.33
C SER A 89 4.84 -4.51 4.72
N LEU A 90 5.54 -5.63 4.92
CA LEU A 90 6.18 -5.98 6.19
C LEU A 90 7.70 -5.96 6.04
N SER A 91 8.42 -5.68 7.13
CA SER A 91 9.87 -5.83 7.15
C SER A 91 10.28 -7.30 7.10
N GLU A 92 11.57 -7.50 6.88
CA GLU A 92 12.19 -8.78 7.20
C GLU A 92 12.00 -9.12 8.68
N TRP A 93 12.00 -10.42 8.95
CA TRP A 93 11.97 -10.92 10.31
C TRP A 93 13.27 -10.59 11.02
N THR A 94 13.18 -10.19 12.29
CA THR A 94 14.34 -10.18 13.18
C THR A 94 14.90 -11.59 13.33
N GLU A 95 16.14 -11.68 13.80
CA GLU A 95 16.68 -12.95 14.27
C GLU A 95 15.80 -13.56 15.36
N TRP A 96 15.87 -14.89 15.45
CA TRP A 96 15.20 -15.64 16.50
C TRP A 96 15.81 -15.27 17.86
N SER A 97 14.95 -14.93 18.81
CA SER A 97 15.38 -14.72 20.20
C SER A 97 16.02 -15.99 20.77
N GLU A 98 16.75 -15.83 21.85
CA GLU A 98 17.13 -16.97 22.66
C GLU A 98 15.89 -17.75 23.15
N CYS A 99 16.09 -19.03 23.45
CA CYS A 99 15.03 -19.86 23.98
C CYS A 99 14.60 -19.32 25.35
N ASN A 100 13.29 -19.14 25.59
CA ASN A 100 12.81 -18.54 26.83
C ASN A 100 13.09 -19.35 28.11
N LYS A 101 13.65 -20.56 27.97
CA LYS A 101 14.10 -21.39 29.08
C LYS A 101 15.59 -21.67 28.93
N SER A 102 16.29 -21.63 30.06
CA SER A 102 17.69 -22.06 30.17
C SER A 102 17.87 -23.58 30.15
N CYS A 103 16.78 -24.36 30.24
CA CYS A 103 16.80 -25.81 30.15
C CYS A 103 15.44 -26.40 29.73
N GLY A 104 15.44 -27.59 29.13
CA GLY A 104 14.24 -28.33 28.72
C GLY A 104 13.55 -27.77 27.48
N LYS A 105 12.23 -27.95 27.39
CA LYS A 105 11.40 -27.48 26.25
C LYS A 105 10.95 -26.03 26.47
N GLY A 106 11.31 -25.13 25.57
CA GLY A 106 10.94 -23.72 25.58
C GLY A 106 10.41 -23.24 24.23
N HIS A 107 10.33 -21.92 24.06
CA HIS A 107 10.00 -21.28 22.79
C HIS A 107 10.96 -20.14 22.50
N THR A 108 11.27 -19.95 21.22
CA THR A 108 11.93 -18.78 20.66
C THR A 108 10.90 -17.94 19.90
N ILE A 109 11.13 -16.65 19.84
CA ILE A 109 10.24 -15.66 19.22
C ILE A 109 11.06 -14.83 18.24
N ARG A 110 10.45 -14.50 17.10
CA ARG A 110 10.95 -13.43 16.23
C ARG A 110 9.81 -12.48 15.89
N THR A 111 10.17 -11.25 15.55
CA THR A 111 9.22 -10.17 15.27
C THR A 111 9.56 -9.53 13.93
N ARG A 112 8.60 -8.84 13.33
CA ARG A 112 8.80 -7.96 12.18
C ARG A 112 7.89 -6.74 12.32
N ILE A 113 8.23 -5.65 11.65
CA ILE A 113 7.46 -4.40 11.68
C ILE A 113 6.60 -4.25 10.43
N VAL A 114 5.53 -3.49 10.56
CA VAL A 114 4.74 -3.04 9.41
C VAL A 114 5.46 -1.84 8.80
N LYS A 115 5.89 -1.97 7.54
CA LYS A 115 6.53 -0.89 6.79
C LYS A 115 5.49 0.00 6.11
N LEU A 116 4.43 -0.60 5.57
CA LEU A 116 3.32 0.09 4.93
C LEU A 116 2.02 -0.53 5.41
N GLU A 117 1.13 0.30 5.94
CA GLU A 117 -0.23 -0.10 6.30
C GLU A 117 -1.08 -0.22 5.02
N PRO A 118 -2.07 -1.13 5.01
CA PRO A 118 -2.96 -1.29 3.86
C PRO A 118 -3.81 -0.03 3.66
N GLN A 119 -3.98 0.40 2.40
CA GLN A 119 -4.82 1.55 2.04
C GLN A 119 -5.74 1.22 0.88
N PHE A 120 -6.82 1.99 0.75
CA PHE A 120 -7.78 1.91 -0.37
C PHE A 120 -8.32 0.49 -0.63
N GLY A 121 -8.48 -0.31 0.43
CA GLY A 121 -8.98 -1.68 0.35
C GLY A 121 -7.92 -2.75 0.01
N GLY A 122 -6.62 -2.43 0.10
CA GLY A 122 -5.54 -3.41 -0.04
C GLY A 122 -5.48 -4.45 1.09
N ASP A 123 -4.70 -5.50 0.88
CA ASP A 123 -4.68 -6.68 1.75
C ASP A 123 -4.07 -6.40 3.13
N PRO A 124 -4.69 -6.90 4.22
CA PRO A 124 -4.21 -6.65 5.57
C PRO A 124 -2.89 -7.37 5.88
N CYS A 125 -2.12 -6.79 6.79
CA CYS A 125 -0.85 -7.34 7.24
C CYS A 125 -0.98 -8.73 7.88
N SER A 126 -0.12 -9.65 7.46
CA SER A 126 0.07 -10.92 8.18
C SER A 126 0.77 -10.73 9.54
N GLN A 127 0.75 -11.76 10.38
CA GLN A 127 1.22 -11.67 11.78
C GLN A 127 2.63 -11.06 11.91
N THR A 128 2.80 -10.17 12.88
CA THR A 128 4.07 -9.48 13.19
C THR A 128 4.93 -10.25 14.20
N ILE A 129 4.41 -11.32 14.80
CA ILE A 129 5.11 -12.14 15.79
C ILE A 129 5.04 -13.60 15.36
N GLN A 130 6.17 -14.30 15.43
CA GLN A 130 6.20 -15.74 15.23
C GLN A 130 6.84 -16.46 16.41
N ARG A 131 6.28 -17.62 16.77
CA ARG A 131 6.77 -18.49 17.85
C ARG A 131 7.19 -19.84 17.31
N LYS A 132 8.37 -20.30 17.71
CA LYS A 132 8.90 -21.63 17.36
C LYS A 132 9.33 -22.38 18.62
N LYS A 133 9.06 -23.68 18.66
CA LYS A 133 9.47 -24.55 19.78
C LYS A 133 11.00 -24.73 19.75
N CYS A 134 11.65 -24.60 20.91
CA CYS A 134 13.08 -24.87 21.09
C CYS A 134 13.30 -25.93 22.18
N LYS A 135 14.37 -26.70 22.04
CA LYS A 135 14.83 -27.67 23.04
C LYS A 135 16.23 -27.25 23.49
N VAL A 136 16.37 -26.98 24.78
CA VAL A 136 17.64 -26.65 25.44
C VAL A 136 18.07 -27.85 26.28
N ARG A 137 19.31 -27.83 26.77
CA ARG A 137 19.89 -28.87 27.65
C ARG A 137 18.89 -29.35 28.71
N ARG A 138 18.96 -30.64 29.06
CA ARG A 138 18.08 -31.19 30.09
C ARG A 138 18.26 -30.43 31.40
N CYS A 139 17.15 -30.12 32.08
CA CYS A 139 17.23 -29.48 33.38
C CYS A 139 17.82 -30.46 34.40
N THR A 140 18.97 -30.10 34.99
CA THR A 140 19.51 -30.82 36.15
C THR A 140 18.69 -30.44 37.39
N ARG A 141 18.09 -31.44 38.02
CA ARG A 141 17.21 -31.27 39.17
C ARG A 141 18.09 -31.05 40.42
N GLY A 142 18.65 -29.85 40.62
CA GLY A 142 19.38 -29.57 41.86
C GLY A 142 20.29 -28.34 41.95
N GLN A 143 20.69 -27.70 40.86
CA GLN A 143 21.65 -26.57 40.93
C GLN A 143 21.12 -25.34 40.18
N GLY A 144 20.05 -24.75 40.74
CA GLY A 144 19.60 -23.42 40.37
C GLY A 144 20.34 -22.38 41.22
N ASN A 145 21.42 -21.86 40.63
CA ASN A 145 22.30 -20.78 41.05
C ASN A 145 21.72 -19.86 42.15
N SER A 146 22.40 -19.80 43.30
CA SER A 146 22.10 -18.89 44.42
C SER A 146 21.92 -17.44 43.97
N GLU A 147 22.60 -17.06 42.90
CA GLU A 147 22.59 -15.74 42.28
C GLU A 147 21.26 -15.38 41.59
N GLU A 148 20.56 -16.35 40.97
CA GLU A 148 19.24 -16.09 40.39
C GLU A 148 18.15 -16.01 41.48
N LYS A 149 18.32 -16.78 42.57
CA LYS A 149 17.50 -16.59 43.79
C LYS A 149 17.76 -15.23 44.43
N ARG A 150 19.01 -14.75 44.46
CA ARG A 150 19.38 -13.44 45.03
C ARG A 150 18.82 -12.30 44.17
N ARG A 151 18.98 -12.36 42.85
CA ARG A 151 18.37 -11.41 41.90
C ARG A 151 16.83 -11.38 42.00
N ARG A 152 16.19 -12.55 42.13
CA ARG A 152 14.73 -12.65 42.36
C ARG A 152 14.31 -12.09 43.73
N LYS A 153 15.14 -12.24 44.77
CA LYS A 153 14.87 -11.68 46.11
C LYS A 153 15.04 -10.15 46.12
N GLU A 154 16.09 -9.63 45.49
CA GLU A 154 16.34 -8.19 45.33
C GLU A 154 15.24 -7.50 44.49
N GLN A 155 14.75 -8.14 43.41
CA GLN A 155 13.57 -7.67 42.68
C GLN A 155 12.29 -7.71 43.53
N ARG A 156 12.12 -8.72 44.38
CA ARG A 156 10.95 -8.92 45.25
C ARG A 156 10.91 -7.92 46.42
N GLU A 157 12.05 -7.45 46.90
CA GLU A 157 12.14 -6.41 47.94
C GLU A 157 11.88 -5.01 47.39
N LYS A 158 12.36 -4.70 46.16
CA LYS A 158 12.05 -3.43 45.49
C LYS A 158 10.57 -3.27 45.12
N GLN A 159 9.86 -4.36 44.82
CA GLN A 159 8.42 -4.31 44.51
C GLN A 159 7.50 -4.23 45.75
N ARG A 160 8.00 -4.48 46.96
CA ARG A 160 7.19 -4.51 48.18
C ARG A 160 6.85 -3.11 48.73
N GLY A 161 7.43 -2.05 48.15
CA GLY A 161 7.20 -0.65 48.52
C GLY A 161 6.05 0.05 47.79
N LYS A 162 5.40 -0.56 46.80
CA LYS A 162 4.26 0.06 46.10
C LYS A 162 3.18 -0.99 45.74
N GLN A 163 1.94 -0.70 46.16
CA GLN A 163 0.65 -1.32 45.83
C GLN A 163 0.08 -2.31 46.86
N GLY A 164 -0.87 -1.83 47.66
CA GLY A 164 -2.25 -1.58 47.17
C GLY A 164 -3.00 -2.84 46.76
N ARG A 165 -4.00 -3.20 47.58
CA ARG A 165 -4.93 -4.33 47.48
C ARG A 165 -5.79 -4.26 46.20
N ALA A 166 -5.82 -5.35 45.43
CA ALA A 166 -6.93 -5.66 44.52
C ALA A 166 -7.11 -7.18 44.43
N GLU A 167 -8.32 -7.63 44.75
CA GLU A 167 -8.78 -9.02 44.78
C GLU A 167 -9.25 -9.48 43.40
N GLY A 168 -9.08 -10.78 43.13
CA GLY A 168 -9.49 -11.41 41.87
C GLY A 168 -8.76 -12.74 41.67
N ALA A 169 -9.10 -13.76 42.47
CA ALA A 169 -8.52 -15.09 42.35
C ALA A 169 -9.41 -15.98 41.47
N THR A 170 -8.93 -16.37 40.29
CA THR A 170 -9.52 -17.46 39.51
C THR A 170 -8.97 -18.79 40.02
N GLU A 171 -9.82 -19.56 40.68
CA GLU A 171 -9.48 -20.89 41.18
C GLU A 171 -9.43 -21.90 40.02
N HIS A 172 -8.32 -22.61 39.90
CA HIS A 172 -8.17 -23.77 39.01
C HIS A 172 -7.93 -25.01 39.88
N PRO A 173 -8.52 -26.17 39.57
CA PRO A 173 -8.33 -27.39 40.35
C PRO A 173 -6.85 -27.81 40.32
N GLY A 174 -6.20 -27.78 41.48
CA GLY A 174 -4.83 -28.26 41.70
C GLY A 174 -3.77 -27.22 42.10
N CYS A 175 -3.98 -25.92 41.84
CA CYS A 175 -3.10 -24.84 42.33
C CYS A 175 -3.78 -23.49 42.39
N ARG A 176 -3.46 -22.74 43.44
CA ARG A 176 -3.79 -21.31 43.53
C ARG A 176 -2.70 -20.51 42.81
N MET A 177 -3.02 -19.93 41.65
CA MET A 177 -2.14 -19.00 40.95
C MET A 177 -2.32 -17.59 41.53
N ARG A 178 -1.29 -16.74 41.46
CA ARG A 178 -1.49 -15.29 41.61
C ARG A 178 -2.18 -14.77 40.35
N PRO A 179 -2.88 -13.62 40.41
CA PRO A 179 -3.28 -12.92 39.19
C PRO A 179 -2.06 -12.61 38.32
N TRP A 180 -2.29 -12.42 37.02
CA TRP A 180 -1.26 -11.92 36.12
C TRP A 180 -0.65 -10.62 36.63
N SER A 181 0.67 -10.48 36.53
CA SER A 181 1.31 -9.18 36.69
C SER A 181 0.81 -8.20 35.63
N SER A 182 0.97 -6.91 35.88
CA SER A 182 0.89 -5.92 34.81
C SER A 182 1.91 -6.23 33.71
N TRP A 183 1.63 -5.78 32.50
CA TRP A 183 2.60 -5.80 31.42
C TRP A 183 3.81 -4.95 31.79
N THR A 184 5.01 -5.43 31.49
CA THR A 184 6.22 -4.59 31.57
C THR A 184 6.11 -3.40 30.63
N GLU A 185 6.95 -2.40 30.82
CA GLU A 185 7.17 -1.39 29.79
C GLU A 185 7.68 -2.05 28.50
N CYS A 186 7.40 -1.39 27.38
CA CYS A 186 7.84 -1.88 26.08
C CYS A 186 9.36 -1.81 26.01
N THR A 187 10.02 -2.89 25.61
CA THR A 187 11.51 -2.93 25.52
C THR A 187 12.09 -1.92 24.53
N LYS A 188 11.29 -1.46 23.56
CA LYS A 188 11.66 -0.41 22.61
C LYS A 188 10.58 0.67 22.57
N LEU A 189 10.97 1.92 22.36
CA LEU A 189 10.02 3.03 22.25
C LEU A 189 9.30 3.06 20.89
N CYS A 190 9.91 2.53 19.84
CA CYS A 190 9.36 2.42 18.48
C CYS A 190 10.08 1.28 17.72
N GLY A 191 9.58 0.88 16.55
CA GLY A 191 10.25 -0.12 15.70
C GLY A 191 10.14 -1.56 16.19
N GLY A 192 9.09 -1.89 16.93
CA GLY A 192 8.77 -3.24 17.41
C GLY A 192 9.52 -3.62 18.68
N GLY A 193 8.87 -3.42 19.82
CA GLY A 193 9.31 -3.89 21.13
C GLY A 193 8.48 -5.07 21.65
N ILE A 194 8.85 -5.55 22.83
CA ILE A 194 8.24 -6.69 23.50
C ILE A 194 7.81 -6.26 24.91
N GLN A 195 6.61 -6.68 25.31
CA GLN A 195 6.15 -6.63 26.70
C GLN A 195 5.97 -8.04 27.23
N GLU A 196 6.24 -8.21 28.51
CA GLU A 196 6.14 -9.49 29.20
C GLU A 196 5.24 -9.34 30.43
N ARG A 197 4.50 -10.41 30.77
CA ARG A 197 3.83 -10.53 32.07
C ARG A 197 3.95 -11.95 32.60
N LEU A 198 3.91 -12.08 33.93
CA LEU A 198 4.15 -13.33 34.63
C LEU A 198 2.95 -13.69 35.51
N MET A 199 2.65 -14.98 35.59
CA MET A 199 1.69 -15.55 36.53
C MET A 199 2.39 -16.61 37.36
N SER A 200 2.67 -16.26 38.61
CA SER A 200 3.42 -17.11 39.54
C SER A 200 2.49 -17.91 40.44
N ILE A 201 2.94 -19.09 40.84
CA ILE A 201 2.15 -19.96 41.72
C ILE A 201 2.08 -19.35 43.13
N LYS A 202 0.87 -19.17 43.67
CA LYS A 202 0.64 -18.67 45.05
C LYS A 202 0.75 -19.80 46.07
N GLN A 203 0.20 -20.97 45.78
CA GLN A 203 0.17 -22.13 46.68
C GLN A 203 0.13 -23.43 45.88
N LYS A 204 0.96 -24.41 46.29
CA LYS A 204 0.98 -25.78 45.74
C LYS A 204 0.42 -26.72 46.80
N PHE A 205 -0.67 -27.42 46.48
CA PHE A 205 -1.19 -28.48 47.35
C PHE A 205 -0.41 -29.77 47.06
N LYS A 206 0.05 -30.45 48.11
CA LYS A 206 0.96 -31.63 48.02
C LYS A 206 0.28 -32.90 47.51
N THR A 207 -1.02 -32.87 47.27
CA THR A 207 -1.80 -34.04 46.88
C THR A 207 -1.99 -34.05 45.36
N VAL A 208 -1.45 -35.10 44.74
CA VAL A 208 -1.51 -35.48 43.32
C VAL A 208 -0.43 -34.85 42.42
N GLN A 209 0.19 -35.71 41.60
CA GLN A 209 1.37 -35.43 40.78
C GLN A 209 1.20 -34.21 39.87
N LEU A 210 1.83 -33.11 40.27
CA LEU A 210 1.58 -31.79 39.71
C LEU A 210 2.62 -31.45 38.63
N SER A 211 2.56 -32.15 37.50
CA SER A 211 3.31 -31.75 36.29
C SER A 211 2.79 -30.43 35.67
N SER A 212 1.59 -29.99 36.09
CA SER A 212 0.81 -28.87 35.53
C SER A 212 1.04 -27.51 36.22
N CYS A 213 1.49 -27.47 37.48
CA CYS A 213 1.73 -26.19 38.16
C CYS A 213 3.12 -25.65 37.94
N LYS A 214 3.25 -24.82 36.90
CA LYS A 214 4.44 -24.06 36.54
C LYS A 214 4.10 -22.58 36.42
N ASP A 215 5.07 -21.73 36.71
CA ASP A 215 4.93 -20.30 36.44
C ASP A 215 4.68 -20.11 34.93
N ARG A 216 3.72 -19.25 34.60
CA ARG A 216 3.37 -18.93 33.21
C ARG A 216 3.95 -17.57 32.85
N LYS A 217 4.49 -17.46 31.64
CA LYS A 217 5.01 -16.21 31.07
C LYS A 217 4.28 -15.95 29.76
N GLU A 218 3.71 -14.76 29.65
CA GLU A 218 3.08 -14.27 28.43
C GLU A 218 3.91 -13.12 27.86
N ILE A 219 3.91 -13.02 26.54
CA ILE A 219 4.73 -12.07 25.80
C ILE A 219 3.86 -11.50 24.68
N ARG A 220 3.86 -10.19 24.48
CA ARG A 220 3.16 -9.53 23.36
C ARG A 220 4.09 -8.51 22.69
N ALA A 221 3.81 -8.20 21.43
CA ALA A 221 4.46 -7.06 20.78
C ALA A 221 3.83 -5.76 21.27
N CYS A 222 4.65 -4.71 21.25
CA CYS A 222 4.28 -3.34 21.55
C CYS A 222 5.06 -2.43 20.60
N ASN A 223 4.57 -1.21 20.38
CA ASN A 223 5.25 -0.19 19.57
C ASN A 223 5.68 -0.72 18.19
N VAL A 224 4.77 -1.43 17.50
CA VAL A 224 5.02 -2.10 16.21
C VAL A 224 5.10 -1.14 15.01
N HIS A 225 4.84 0.14 15.26
CA HIS A 225 4.96 1.20 14.26
C HIS A 225 6.42 1.63 14.08
N PRO A 226 6.76 2.20 12.92
CA PRO A 226 8.08 2.76 12.67
C PRO A 226 8.49 3.79 13.73
N CYS A 227 9.79 3.85 13.97
CA CYS A 227 10.44 5.09 14.38
C CYS A 227 10.58 5.95 13.10
#